data_AF-E1ZB65-F1
#
_entry.id   AF-E1ZB65-F1
#
_cell.length_a   1.000
_cell.length_b   1.000
_cell.length_c   1.000
_cell.angle_alpha   90.00
_cell.angle_beta   90.00
_cell.angle_gamma   90.00
#
_symmetry.space_group_name_H-M   'P 1'
#
loop_
_entity.id
_entity.type
_entity.pdbx_description
1 polymer ?
#
loop_
_entity_poly.entity_id
_entity_poly.type
_entity_poly.pdbx_seq_one_letter_code
_entity_poly.pdbx_strand_id
1 'polypeptide(L)'
;MAGVQELLDCMISSWYPRFQRVTFKTVILPLPQPVLDWLVSDGLHLPPDSQAFAKRSPLEEYATEDDYQEWTSEDEASEGSAAPPPPPELATLRQQLQAAIESLGGRVVPKLSWSCPKDAVWMSPSASLCCANAEEVLLLLRSSDRVAHDICHALQQAAGGAADGGADGGAEAGPSGGAAASAAAGGGAAVPAVQHCLALRRWHDLQPGREFRCFVRGGELVGASQRDVTHCYSFLRDERRELAAALQAFHARHIQGRFPHPHYTYDAYVAASGAVRLLDFNPLRGTTSPLLFSWHEL
;
A
#
# COMPACT_ATOMS: atom_id res chain seq x y z
N MET A 1 -2.81 -4.76 -23.11
CA MET A 1 -1.38 -4.44 -22.88
C MET A 1 -1.17 -3.02 -22.35
N ALA A 2 -1.85 -1.99 -22.88
CA ALA A 2 -1.67 -0.60 -22.41
C ALA A 2 -1.87 -0.42 -20.88
N GLY A 3 -2.97 -0.95 -20.32
CA GLY A 3 -3.25 -0.86 -18.87
C GLY A 3 -2.21 -1.57 -17.99
N VAL A 4 -1.62 -2.68 -18.46
CA VAL A 4 -0.52 -3.36 -17.76
C VAL A 4 0.71 -2.47 -17.71
N GLN A 5 1.10 -1.88 -18.84
CA GLN A 5 2.25 -0.97 -18.88
C GLN A 5 2.03 0.27 -18.00
N GLU A 6 0.83 0.85 -18.02
CA GLU A 6 0.46 1.97 -17.13
C GLU A 6 0.63 1.61 -15.65
N LEU A 7 0.22 0.41 -15.25
CA LEU A 7 0.43 -0.09 -13.89
C LEU A 7 1.91 -0.28 -13.58
N LEU A 8 2.68 -0.88 -14.50
CA LEU A 8 4.14 -1.09 -14.32
C LEU A 8 4.91 0.23 -14.16
N ASP A 9 4.53 1.26 -14.90
CA ASP A 9 5.13 2.59 -14.79
C ASP A 9 4.73 3.32 -13.49
N CYS A 10 3.63 2.90 -12.85
CA CYS A 10 3.24 3.34 -11.51
C CYS A 10 3.94 2.57 -10.38
N MET A 11 4.73 1.53 -10.66
CA MET A 11 5.53 0.86 -9.62
C MET A 11 6.53 1.83 -9.00
N ILE A 12 6.70 1.75 -7.69
CA ILE A 12 7.65 2.63 -6.97
C ILE A 12 9.08 2.49 -7.49
N SER A 13 9.51 1.29 -7.88
CA SER A 13 10.82 1.06 -8.52
C SER A 13 10.97 1.77 -9.87
N SER A 14 9.87 1.99 -10.59
CA SER A 14 9.86 2.64 -11.91
C SER A 14 9.93 4.16 -11.79
N TRP A 15 9.07 4.77 -10.95
CA TRP A 15 9.00 6.24 -10.87
C TRP A 15 10.00 6.85 -9.88
N TYR A 16 10.33 6.18 -8.77
CA TYR A 16 11.15 6.77 -7.72
C TYR A 16 12.51 7.32 -8.19
N PRO A 17 13.30 6.62 -9.05
CA PRO A 17 14.58 7.14 -9.54
C PRO A 17 14.44 8.49 -10.27
N ARG A 18 13.32 8.73 -10.96
CA ARG A 18 13.05 9.96 -11.70
C ARG A 18 12.61 11.12 -10.80
N PHE A 19 11.94 10.81 -9.69
CA PHE A 19 11.32 11.82 -8.81
C PHE A 19 11.96 11.91 -7.42
N GLN A 20 13.12 11.28 -7.19
CA GLN A 20 13.80 11.21 -5.90
C GLN A 20 13.99 12.58 -5.21
N ARG A 21 14.19 13.66 -5.99
CA ARG A 21 14.40 15.02 -5.47
C ARG A 21 13.13 15.68 -4.90
N VAL A 22 11.95 15.22 -5.30
CA VAL A 22 10.65 15.83 -4.95
C VAL A 22 9.76 14.92 -4.10
N THR A 23 10.24 13.74 -3.74
CA THR A 23 9.56 12.79 -2.84
C THR A 23 10.37 12.61 -1.54
N PHE A 24 9.95 11.68 -0.68
CA PHE A 24 10.63 11.33 0.56
C PHE A 24 11.72 10.28 0.30
N LYS A 25 12.80 10.34 1.09
CA LYS A 25 13.90 9.38 1.01
C LYS A 25 13.35 7.96 1.22
N THR A 26 13.60 7.10 0.24
CA THR A 26 13.11 5.72 0.16
C THR A 26 14.27 4.80 -0.23
N VAL A 27 14.34 3.64 0.41
CA VAL A 27 15.20 2.51 0.02
C VAL A 27 14.30 1.44 -0.57
N ILE A 28 14.70 0.88 -1.71
CA ILE A 28 13.92 -0.14 -2.43
C ILE A 28 14.70 -1.45 -2.39
N LEU A 29 14.06 -2.52 -1.92
CA LEU A 29 14.61 -3.86 -1.81
C LEU A 29 13.85 -4.79 -2.77
N PRO A 30 14.51 -5.50 -3.70
CA PRO A 30 13.83 -6.50 -4.52
C PRO A 30 13.36 -7.67 -3.65
N LEU A 31 12.17 -8.19 -3.93
CA LEU A 31 11.61 -9.33 -3.20
C LEU A 31 11.78 -10.63 -4.01
N PRO A 32 12.45 -11.65 -3.45
CA PRO A 32 12.50 -12.98 -4.04
C PRO A 32 11.12 -13.66 -4.07
N GLN A 33 10.89 -14.51 -5.07
CA GLN A 33 9.61 -15.24 -5.19
C GLN A 33 9.24 -16.04 -3.94
N PRO A 34 10.16 -16.80 -3.27
CA PRO A 34 9.80 -17.53 -2.05
C PRO A 34 9.27 -16.63 -0.93
N VAL A 35 9.75 -15.39 -0.84
CA VAL A 35 9.26 -14.41 0.15
C VAL A 35 7.88 -13.91 -0.24
N LEU A 36 7.60 -13.69 -1.53
CA LEU A 36 6.28 -13.31 -2.01
C LEU A 36 5.26 -14.41 -1.71
N ASP A 37 5.59 -15.66 -2.02
CA ASP A 37 4.73 -16.81 -1.75
C ASP A 37 4.45 -16.94 -0.24
N TRP A 38 5.46 -16.70 0.61
CA TRP A 38 5.31 -16.68 2.05
C TRP A 38 4.43 -15.53 2.56
N LEU A 39 4.54 -14.32 1.99
CA LEU A 39 3.73 -13.17 2.39
C LEU A 39 2.23 -13.39 2.15
N VAL A 40 1.86 -14.16 1.11
CA VAL A 40 0.47 -14.48 0.78
C VAL A 40 0.02 -15.79 1.44
N SER A 41 0.93 -16.56 2.03
CA SER A 41 0.57 -17.79 2.74
C SER A 41 -0.29 -17.49 3.97
N ASP A 42 -1.25 -18.39 4.22
CA ASP A 42 -2.19 -18.25 5.34
C ASP A 42 -1.50 -18.41 6.71
N GLY A 43 -2.20 -17.94 7.75
CA GLY A 43 -1.72 -17.86 9.12
C GLY A 43 -0.92 -16.59 9.38
N LEU A 44 -0.69 -16.29 10.67
CA LEU A 44 0.23 -15.26 11.12
C LEU A 44 0.98 -15.83 12.32
N HIS A 45 2.18 -16.34 12.07
CA HIS A 45 3.03 -16.91 13.12
C HIS A 45 4.16 -15.96 13.43
N LEU A 46 4.15 -15.41 14.64
CA LEU A 46 5.25 -14.63 15.19
C LEU A 46 6.13 -15.57 16.02
N PRO A 47 7.45 -15.62 15.75
CA PRO A 47 8.33 -16.43 16.58
C PRO A 47 8.41 -15.84 18.00
N PRO A 48 8.68 -16.65 19.04
CA PRO A 48 8.68 -16.19 20.45
C PRO A 48 9.67 -15.06 20.75
N ASP A 49 10.71 -14.93 19.93
CA ASP A 49 11.74 -13.88 20.02
C ASP A 49 11.44 -12.65 19.16
N SER A 50 10.27 -12.60 18.49
CA SER A 50 9.86 -11.47 17.66
C SER A 50 9.86 -10.15 18.44
N GLN A 51 10.43 -9.12 17.80
CA GLN A 51 10.47 -7.76 18.33
C GLN A 51 9.31 -6.90 17.80
N ALA A 52 8.32 -7.51 17.15
CA ALA A 52 7.16 -6.80 16.63
C ALA A 52 6.36 -6.14 17.76
N PHE A 53 6.24 -6.79 18.92
CA PHE A 53 5.55 -6.24 20.10
C PHE A 53 6.52 -6.08 21.26
N ALA A 54 6.25 -5.09 22.12
CA ALA A 54 6.97 -4.98 23.38
C ALA A 54 6.73 -6.24 24.23
N LYS A 55 7.80 -6.80 24.79
CA LYS A 55 7.68 -7.90 25.75
C LYS A 55 6.93 -7.38 26.98
N ARG A 56 5.85 -8.06 27.37
CA ARG A 56 5.10 -7.71 28.59
C ARG A 56 6.07 -7.72 29.78
N SER A 57 6.12 -6.63 30.54
CA SER A 57 6.83 -6.62 31.82
C SER A 57 6.07 -7.51 32.82
N PRO A 58 6.76 -8.26 33.70
CA PRO A 58 6.10 -9.15 34.67
C PRO A 58 5.25 -8.49 35.76
N LEU A 59 4.76 -7.25 35.60
CA LEU A 59 4.00 -6.56 36.63
C LEU A 59 2.64 -6.08 36.10
N GLU A 60 1.63 -6.90 36.35
CA GLU A 60 0.35 -6.57 37.01
C GLU A 60 -0.46 -7.89 37.02
N GLU A 61 -0.77 -8.38 38.22
CA GLU A 61 -1.65 -9.53 38.43
C GLU A 61 -3.02 -9.23 37.83
N TYR A 62 -3.33 -9.81 36.68
CA TYR A 62 -4.68 -9.89 36.13
C TYR A 62 -5.08 -11.37 36.07
N ALA A 63 -6.22 -11.70 36.68
CA ALA A 63 -6.96 -12.96 36.70
C ALA A 63 -6.14 -14.25 36.55
N THR A 64 -6.08 -15.04 37.62
CA THR A 64 -5.46 -16.37 37.67
C THR A 64 -6.04 -17.31 36.61
N GLU A 65 -5.26 -18.28 36.14
CA GLU A 65 -5.69 -19.26 35.13
C GLU A 65 -7.02 -19.96 35.47
N ASP A 66 -7.36 -20.07 36.75
CA ASP A 66 -8.65 -20.58 37.25
C ASP A 66 -9.88 -19.77 36.78
N ASP A 67 -9.75 -18.47 36.49
CA ASP A 67 -10.86 -17.60 36.05
C ASP A 67 -11.22 -17.78 34.55
N TYR A 68 -10.39 -18.52 33.79
CA TYR A 68 -10.56 -18.72 32.34
C TYR A 68 -10.88 -20.18 31.93
N GLN A 69 -11.00 -21.10 32.89
CA GLN A 69 -11.20 -22.54 32.62
C GLN A 69 -12.60 -22.91 32.09
N GLU A 70 -13.56 -22.00 32.03
CA GLU A 70 -14.94 -22.33 31.65
C GLU A 70 -15.20 -22.41 30.13
N TRP A 71 -14.27 -21.95 29.28
CA TRP A 71 -14.44 -21.97 27.80
C TRP A 71 -13.54 -22.97 27.05
N THR A 72 -12.74 -23.79 27.74
CA THR A 72 -11.80 -24.75 27.13
C THR A 72 -12.26 -26.21 27.22
N SER A 73 -13.56 -26.46 27.41
CA SER A 73 -14.08 -27.83 27.35
C SER A 73 -14.19 -28.31 25.90
N GLU A 74 -13.21 -29.15 25.54
CA GLU A 74 -13.32 -30.29 24.62
C GLU A 74 -13.57 -29.98 23.14
N ASP A 75 -12.54 -29.48 22.46
CA ASP A 75 -12.22 -29.83 21.08
C ASP A 75 -10.69 -29.86 20.91
N GLU A 76 -10.06 -30.83 21.56
CA GLU A 76 -8.66 -31.18 21.36
C GLU A 76 -8.49 -31.89 20.00
N ALA A 77 -7.47 -31.46 19.26
CA ALA A 77 -6.95 -32.03 18.01
C ALA A 77 -7.76 -31.78 16.72
N SER A 78 -7.84 -30.52 16.29
CA SER A 78 -7.64 -30.26 14.86
C SER A 78 -6.14 -30.33 14.60
N GLU A 79 -5.69 -31.21 13.70
CA GLU A 79 -4.38 -31.12 13.07
C GLU A 79 -4.28 -29.78 12.32
N GLY A 80 -4.05 -28.69 13.07
CA GLY A 80 -3.85 -27.36 12.53
C GLY A 80 -2.60 -27.41 11.68
N SER A 81 -2.79 -27.36 10.36
CA SER A 81 -1.74 -27.30 9.34
C SER A 81 -0.52 -26.57 9.89
N ALA A 82 0.56 -27.31 10.16
CA ALA A 82 1.80 -26.71 10.60
C ALA A 82 2.23 -25.73 9.50
N ALA A 83 2.11 -24.42 9.79
CA ALA A 83 2.39 -23.41 8.80
C ALA A 83 3.79 -23.65 8.20
N PRO A 84 3.93 -23.54 6.87
CA PRO A 84 5.19 -23.83 6.21
C PRO A 84 6.30 -23.00 6.84
N PRO A 85 7.48 -23.58 7.09
CA PRO A 85 8.59 -22.85 7.68
C PRO A 85 8.93 -21.64 6.80
N PRO A 86 9.36 -20.51 7.41
CA PRO A 86 9.71 -19.33 6.64
C PRO A 86 10.86 -19.66 5.66
N PRO A 87 10.86 -19.07 4.45
CA PRO A 87 11.90 -19.30 3.47
C PRO A 87 13.26 -18.77 3.96
N PRO A 88 14.39 -19.40 3.60
CA PRO A 88 15.71 -18.97 4.05
C PRO A 88 16.07 -17.54 3.60
N GLU A 89 15.54 -17.09 2.47
CA GLU A 89 15.69 -15.72 1.95
C GLU A 89 15.13 -14.66 2.91
N LEU A 90 14.19 -15.03 3.79
CA LEU A 90 13.63 -14.12 4.77
C LEU A 90 14.69 -13.63 5.76
N ALA A 91 15.68 -14.46 6.11
CA ALA A 91 16.77 -14.05 7.00
C ALA A 91 17.63 -12.93 6.37
N THR A 92 17.95 -13.07 5.08
CA THR A 92 18.66 -12.04 4.32
C THR A 92 17.82 -10.77 4.21
N LEU A 93 16.52 -10.89 3.93
CA LEU A 93 15.62 -9.75 3.86
C LEU A 93 15.52 -9.01 5.21
N ARG A 94 15.43 -9.73 6.33
CA ARG A 94 15.42 -9.13 7.68
C ARG A 94 16.67 -8.28 7.93
N GLN A 95 17.84 -8.77 7.54
CA GLN A 95 19.09 -8.00 7.66
C GLN A 95 19.07 -6.74 6.78
N GLN A 96 18.61 -6.86 5.53
CA GLN A 96 18.49 -5.72 4.62
C GLN A 96 17.47 -4.68 5.11
N LEU A 97 16.34 -5.13 5.65
CA LEU A 97 15.32 -4.30 6.29
C LEU A 97 15.92 -3.49 7.44
N GLN A 98 16.62 -4.17 8.36
CA GLN A 98 17.21 -3.51 9.53
C GLN A 98 18.23 -2.44 9.12
N ALA A 99 19.14 -2.77 8.20
CA ALA A 99 20.11 -1.81 7.67
C ALA A 99 19.44 -0.61 6.96
N ALA A 100 18.37 -0.88 6.20
CA ALA A 100 17.62 0.18 5.52
C ALA A 100 16.90 1.10 6.53
N ILE A 101 16.27 0.54 7.57
CA ILE A 101 15.62 1.30 8.65
C ILE A 101 16.62 2.24 9.34
N GLU A 102 17.79 1.73 9.70
CA GLU A 102 18.87 2.52 10.31
C GLU A 102 19.32 3.66 9.38
N SER A 103 19.53 3.38 8.10
CA SER A 103 19.94 4.38 7.09
C SER A 103 18.89 5.48 6.82
N LEU A 104 17.63 5.21 7.18
CA LEU A 104 16.48 6.12 7.04
C LEU A 104 16.17 6.88 8.34
N GLY A 105 16.92 6.64 9.42
CA GLY A 105 16.76 7.34 10.69
C GLY A 105 15.89 6.58 11.70
N GLY A 106 15.81 5.26 11.59
CA GLY A 106 15.22 4.36 12.59
C GLY A 106 13.70 4.19 12.52
N ARG A 107 12.99 4.97 11.72
CA ARG A 107 11.54 4.86 11.54
C ARG A 107 11.16 4.93 10.07
N VAL A 108 10.33 4.00 9.61
CA VAL A 108 9.95 3.87 8.20
C VAL A 108 8.45 3.58 8.03
N VAL A 109 7.95 3.77 6.81
CA VAL A 109 6.68 3.20 6.32
C VAL A 109 7.01 2.19 5.23
N PRO A 110 6.54 0.93 5.34
CA PRO A 110 6.68 -0.04 4.27
C PRO A 110 5.61 0.16 3.18
N LYS A 111 5.99 -0.14 1.95
CA LYS A 111 5.11 -0.16 0.77
C LYS A 111 5.59 -1.25 -0.18
N LEU A 112 4.68 -2.01 -0.78
CA LEU A 112 5.03 -2.91 -1.88
C LEU A 112 5.23 -2.12 -3.19
N SER A 113 5.17 -2.82 -4.33
CA SER A 113 5.27 -2.21 -5.66
C SER A 113 4.29 -1.04 -5.86
N TRP A 114 3.03 -1.18 -5.41
CA TRP A 114 1.97 -0.19 -5.63
C TRP A 114 1.24 0.24 -4.36
N SER A 115 1.09 -0.63 -3.37
CA SER A 115 0.22 -0.40 -2.22
C SER A 115 0.97 -0.29 -0.89
N CYS A 116 0.54 0.66 -0.05
CA CYS A 116 0.90 0.70 1.38
C CYS A 116 -0.11 -0.13 2.19
N PRO A 117 0.32 -0.85 3.24
CA PRO A 117 -0.53 -1.69 4.08
C PRO A 117 -1.40 -0.89 5.07
N LYS A 118 -2.13 0.12 4.57
CA LYS A 118 -2.95 1.04 5.40
C LYS A 118 -4.13 0.34 6.08
N ASP A 119 -4.57 -0.76 5.50
CA ASP A 119 -5.60 -1.69 5.99
C ASP A 119 -5.10 -2.58 7.14
N ALA A 120 -3.79 -2.73 7.32
CA ALA A 120 -3.18 -3.56 8.37
C ALA A 120 -2.77 -2.78 9.63
N VAL A 121 -3.10 -1.49 9.72
CA VAL A 121 -2.68 -0.62 10.85
C VAL A 121 -3.14 -1.16 12.20
N TRP A 122 -4.24 -1.91 12.25
CA TRP A 122 -4.75 -2.56 13.45
C TRP A 122 -3.80 -3.61 14.05
N MET A 123 -2.86 -4.14 13.26
CA MET A 123 -1.79 -5.03 13.75
C MET A 123 -0.56 -4.29 14.27
N SER A 124 -0.48 -2.97 14.08
CA SER A 124 0.65 -2.18 14.56
C SER A 124 0.60 -1.99 16.08
N PRO A 125 1.71 -2.19 16.80
CA PRO A 125 1.79 -1.87 18.24
C PRO A 125 1.52 -0.40 18.54
N SER A 126 1.78 0.49 17.57
CA SER A 126 1.65 1.93 17.70
C SER A 126 0.37 2.49 17.06
N ALA A 127 -0.54 1.61 16.59
CA ALA A 127 -1.70 1.99 15.79
C ALA A 127 -1.36 2.93 14.62
N SER A 128 -0.17 2.75 14.03
CA SER A 128 0.38 3.58 12.97
C SER A 128 1.13 2.73 11.94
N LEU A 129 1.31 3.27 10.73
CA LEU A 129 2.17 2.70 9.68
C LEU A 129 3.67 2.85 9.98
N CYS A 130 4.04 3.52 11.07
CA CYS A 130 5.42 3.67 11.49
C CYS A 130 5.98 2.36 12.01
N CYS A 131 6.98 1.82 11.32
CA CYS A 131 7.76 0.66 11.77
C CYS A 131 9.14 1.08 12.27
N ALA A 132 9.59 0.51 13.39
CA ALA A 132 10.91 0.74 13.99
C ALA A 132 11.89 -0.43 13.80
N ASN A 133 11.40 -1.62 13.42
CA ASN A 133 12.22 -2.81 13.20
C ASN A 133 11.66 -3.68 12.06
N ALA A 134 12.44 -4.68 11.63
CA ALA A 134 12.06 -5.57 10.53
C ALA A 134 10.80 -6.41 10.82
N GLU A 135 10.57 -6.82 12.07
CA GLU A 135 9.42 -7.65 12.43
C GLU A 135 8.10 -6.86 12.35
N GLU A 136 8.09 -5.59 12.76
CA GLU A 136 6.93 -4.70 12.56
C GLU A 136 6.60 -4.52 11.07
N VAL A 137 7.62 -4.40 10.21
CA VAL A 137 7.43 -4.31 8.76
C VAL A 137 6.78 -5.59 8.23
N LEU A 138 7.35 -6.75 8.55
CA LEU A 138 6.84 -8.04 8.08
C LEU A 138 5.43 -8.33 8.60
N LEU A 139 5.14 -7.99 9.85
CA LEU A 139 3.82 -8.11 10.46
C LEU A 139 2.76 -7.31 9.68
N LEU A 140 3.03 -6.04 9.38
CA LEU A 140 2.09 -5.20 8.61
C LEU A 140 1.89 -5.71 7.19
N LEU A 141 2.95 -6.16 6.53
CA LEU A 141 2.87 -6.66 5.15
C LEU A 141 2.05 -7.94 5.06
N ARG A 142 2.25 -8.87 6.00
CA ARG A 142 1.52 -10.15 6.04
C ARG A 142 0.06 -9.99 6.44
N SER A 143 -0.29 -8.91 7.14
CA SER A 143 -1.65 -8.65 7.62
C SER A 143 -2.47 -7.74 6.68
N SER A 144 -1.96 -7.45 5.47
CA SER A 144 -2.58 -6.50 4.54
C SER A 144 -3.16 -7.19 3.31
N ASP A 145 -4.46 -7.02 3.11
CA ASP A 145 -5.17 -7.47 1.91
C ASP A 145 -4.69 -6.69 0.67
N ARG A 146 -4.30 -5.42 0.83
CA ARG A 146 -3.71 -4.63 -0.26
C ARG A 146 -2.37 -5.19 -0.74
N VAL A 147 -1.54 -5.67 0.19
CA VAL A 147 -0.27 -6.31 -0.16
C VAL A 147 -0.53 -7.64 -0.87
N ALA A 148 -1.47 -8.46 -0.37
CA ALA A 148 -1.87 -9.69 -1.05
C ALA A 148 -2.41 -9.41 -2.47
N HIS A 149 -3.25 -8.37 -2.61
CA HIS A 149 -3.79 -7.94 -3.91
C HIS A 149 -2.70 -7.52 -4.89
N ASP A 150 -1.71 -6.74 -4.44
CA ASP A 150 -0.54 -6.34 -5.26
C ASP A 150 0.14 -7.58 -5.86
N ILE A 151 0.35 -8.63 -5.05
CA ILE A 151 1.06 -9.85 -5.46
C ILE A 151 0.21 -10.72 -6.39
N CYS A 152 -1.06 -10.95 -6.05
CA CYS A 152 -1.88 -11.97 -6.73
C CYS A 152 -2.71 -11.45 -7.91
N HIS A 153 -3.19 -10.20 -7.84
CA HIS A 153 -4.32 -9.77 -8.67
C HIS A 153 -4.04 -8.51 -9.50
N ALA A 154 -3.14 -7.63 -9.06
CA ALA A 154 -2.94 -6.32 -9.69
C ALA A 154 -2.67 -6.40 -11.20
N LEU A 155 -1.76 -7.27 -11.63
CA LEU A 155 -1.43 -7.43 -13.05
C LEU A 155 -2.55 -8.09 -13.86
N GLN A 156 -3.25 -9.06 -13.30
CA GLN A 156 -4.39 -9.73 -13.95
C GLN A 156 -5.53 -8.74 -14.18
N GLN A 157 -5.83 -7.91 -13.18
CA GLN A 157 -6.85 -6.88 -13.29
C GLN A 157 -6.47 -5.79 -14.29
N ALA A 158 -5.20 -5.37 -14.33
CA ALA A 158 -4.73 -4.43 -15.35
C ALA A 158 -4.78 -5.01 -16.78
N ALA A 159 -4.58 -6.33 -16.92
CA ALA A 159 -4.73 -7.02 -18.20
C ALA A 159 -6.20 -7.12 -18.64
N GLY A 160 -7.11 -7.44 -17.70
CA GLY A 160 -8.55 -7.57 -17.96
C GLY A 160 -9.28 -6.25 -18.17
N GLY A 161 -8.94 -5.22 -17.37
CA GLY A 161 -9.57 -3.89 -17.47
C GLY A 161 -9.25 -3.14 -18.76
N ALA A 162 -8.21 -3.54 -19.49
CA ALA A 162 -7.92 -3.01 -20.83
C ALA A 162 -8.88 -3.55 -21.91
N ALA A 163 -9.60 -4.66 -21.65
CA ALA A 163 -10.55 -5.25 -22.58
C ALA A 163 -11.97 -4.65 -22.46
N ASP A 164 -12.29 -4.05 -21.31
CA ASP A 164 -13.64 -3.56 -20.98
C ASP A 164 -13.77 -2.03 -21.05
N GLY A 165 -12.86 -1.37 -21.79
CA GLY A 165 -12.81 0.09 -21.97
C GLY A 165 -13.98 0.70 -22.76
N GLY A 166 -15.16 0.08 -22.74
CA GLY A 166 -16.33 0.52 -23.49
C GLY A 166 -17.65 -0.05 -22.99
N ALA A 167 -17.97 0.01 -21.69
CA ALA A 167 -19.36 0.05 -21.25
C ALA A 167 -19.49 0.54 -19.80
N ASP A 168 -20.49 1.38 -19.61
CA ASP A 168 -21.02 1.98 -18.39
C ASP A 168 -21.70 0.93 -17.48
N GLY A 169 -21.75 1.18 -16.17
CA GLY A 169 -22.46 0.32 -15.24
C GLY A 169 -22.05 0.47 -13.79
N GLY A 170 -22.52 1.54 -13.14
CA GLY A 170 -22.54 1.61 -11.68
C GLY A 170 -23.49 0.56 -11.10
N ALA A 171 -22.99 -0.26 -10.19
CA ALA A 171 -23.80 -0.93 -9.19
C ALA A 171 -22.95 -1.26 -7.96
N GLU A 172 -23.36 -0.71 -6.83
CA GLU A 172 -22.93 -1.15 -5.49
C GLU A 172 -23.23 -2.64 -5.33
N ALA A 173 -22.25 -3.41 -4.84
CA ALA A 173 -22.45 -4.80 -4.45
C ALA A 173 -22.12 -4.95 -2.96
N GLY A 174 -23.16 -5.04 -2.14
CA GLY A 174 -23.08 -5.64 -0.81
C GLY A 174 -22.82 -7.15 -0.89
N PRO A 175 -22.50 -7.82 0.23
CA PRO A 175 -22.01 -9.18 0.21
C PRO A 175 -23.17 -10.18 0.15
N SER A 176 -23.18 -11.03 -0.87
CA SER A 176 -23.94 -12.29 -0.82
C SER A 176 -23.04 -13.42 -1.30
N GLY A 177 -22.78 -14.36 -0.39
CA GLY A 177 -21.97 -15.55 -0.63
C GLY A 177 -22.61 -16.53 -1.61
N GLY A 178 -21.74 -17.37 -2.18
CA GLY A 178 -22.13 -18.49 -3.04
C GLY A 178 -20.95 -18.97 -3.87
N ALA A 179 -20.24 -19.98 -3.35
CA ALA A 179 -19.19 -20.67 -4.07
C ALA A 179 -19.76 -21.42 -5.29
N ALA A 180 -19.13 -21.25 -6.45
CA ALA A 180 -19.15 -22.24 -7.52
C ALA A 180 -17.91 -22.06 -8.41
N ALA A 181 -16.99 -23.02 -8.30
CA ALA A 181 -15.87 -23.16 -9.22
C ALA A 181 -16.38 -23.54 -10.61
N SER A 182 -15.93 -22.82 -11.64
CA SER A 182 -16.02 -23.27 -13.03
C SER A 182 -14.72 -22.90 -13.73
N ALA A 183 -13.86 -23.91 -13.89
CA ALA A 183 -12.70 -23.84 -14.75
C ALA A 183 -13.14 -23.69 -16.21
N ALA A 184 -12.89 -22.52 -16.79
CA ALA A 184 -12.96 -22.31 -18.23
C ALA A 184 -11.59 -21.84 -18.70
N ALA A 185 -10.88 -22.75 -19.39
CA ALA A 185 -9.69 -22.45 -20.15
C ALA A 185 -10.04 -21.48 -21.28
N GLY A 186 -9.51 -20.25 -21.20
CA GLY A 186 -9.55 -19.25 -22.27
C GLY A 186 -8.16 -18.64 -22.41
N GLY A 187 -7.63 -18.61 -23.64
CA GLY A 187 -6.27 -18.19 -23.95
C GLY A 187 -5.96 -16.73 -23.58
N GLY A 188 -5.64 -16.49 -22.32
CA GLY A 188 -5.15 -15.21 -21.83
C GLY A 188 -3.70 -14.98 -22.28
N ALA A 189 -3.42 -13.78 -22.81
CA ALA A 189 -2.05 -13.34 -23.04
C ALA A 189 -1.24 -13.51 -21.75
N ALA A 190 -0.06 -14.13 -21.84
CA ALA A 190 0.81 -14.35 -20.69
C ALA A 190 1.10 -13.02 -20.00
N VAL A 191 0.68 -12.89 -18.74
CA VAL A 191 0.98 -11.72 -17.90
C VAL A 191 2.50 -11.68 -17.71
N PRO A 192 3.17 -10.53 -17.93
CA PRO A 192 4.61 -10.44 -17.78
C PRO A 192 5.01 -10.78 -16.35
N ALA A 193 6.10 -11.53 -16.19
CA ALA A 193 6.72 -11.74 -14.89
C ALA A 193 7.30 -10.41 -14.39
N VAL A 194 6.92 -10.00 -13.18
CA VAL A 194 7.36 -8.74 -12.55
C VAL A 194 8.16 -9.06 -11.31
N GLN A 195 9.31 -8.40 -11.15
CA GLN A 195 10.03 -8.42 -9.89
C GLN A 195 9.38 -7.40 -8.94
N HIS A 196 8.66 -7.90 -7.93
CA HIS A 196 8.15 -7.06 -6.86
C HIS A 196 9.28 -6.50 -6.00
N CYS A 197 9.00 -5.38 -5.34
CA CYS A 197 9.92 -4.76 -4.41
C CYS A 197 9.20 -4.31 -3.14
N LEU A 198 9.98 -4.21 -2.07
CA LEU A 198 9.61 -3.59 -0.82
C LEU A 198 10.32 -2.25 -0.72
N ALA A 199 9.55 -1.18 -0.73
CA ALA A 199 10.03 0.17 -0.52
C ALA A 199 9.86 0.58 0.95
N LEU A 200 10.97 0.91 1.61
CA LEU A 200 10.98 1.54 2.92
C LEU A 200 11.17 3.04 2.76
N ARG A 201 10.13 3.80 3.09
CA ARG A 201 10.16 5.27 3.09
C ARG A 201 10.46 5.77 4.49
N ARG A 202 11.32 6.78 4.65
CA ARG A 202 11.53 7.44 5.95
C ARG A 202 10.20 7.92 6.53
N TRP A 203 9.94 7.62 7.80
CA TRP A 203 8.74 8.07 8.50
C TRP A 203 8.74 9.59 8.67
N HIS A 204 7.58 10.19 8.41
CA HIS A 204 7.27 11.57 8.71
C HIS A 204 5.85 11.61 9.28
N ASP A 205 5.64 12.41 10.31
CA ASP A 205 4.32 12.65 10.88
C ASP A 205 3.57 13.68 10.03
N LEU A 206 2.93 13.19 8.96
CA LEU A 206 2.23 14.03 8.00
C LEU A 206 0.80 14.26 8.44
N GLN A 207 0.34 15.51 8.38
CA GLN A 207 -1.06 15.84 8.68
C GLN A 207 -1.98 15.31 7.57
N PRO A 208 -2.92 14.38 7.84
CA PRO A 208 -3.70 13.72 6.78
C PRO A 208 -4.50 14.68 5.88
N GLY A 209 -5.04 15.75 6.45
CA GLY A 209 -5.78 16.78 5.70
C GLY A 209 -4.95 17.53 4.65
N ARG A 210 -3.62 17.41 4.67
CA ARG A 210 -2.71 18.05 3.70
C ARG A 210 -2.23 17.11 2.60
N GLU A 211 -2.78 15.89 2.52
CA GLU A 211 -2.60 14.98 1.39
C GLU A 211 -3.68 15.21 0.33
N PHE A 212 -3.27 15.25 -0.94
CA PHE A 212 -4.15 15.47 -2.08
C PHE A 212 -3.90 14.44 -3.17
N ARG A 213 -4.96 13.99 -3.83
CA ARG A 213 -4.88 13.28 -5.11
C ARG A 213 -5.05 14.27 -6.25
N CYS A 214 -4.07 14.30 -7.13
CA CYS A 214 -4.03 15.13 -8.33
C CYS A 214 -4.34 14.28 -9.57
N PHE A 215 -5.18 14.79 -10.45
CA PHE A 215 -5.64 14.10 -11.65
C PHE A 215 -5.05 14.76 -12.90
N VAL A 216 -4.39 13.98 -13.74
CA VAL A 216 -3.71 14.47 -14.95
C VAL A 216 -4.32 13.84 -16.18
N ARG A 217 -4.68 14.67 -17.17
CA ARG A 217 -5.15 14.23 -18.49
C ARG A 217 -4.48 15.02 -19.60
N GLY A 218 -4.01 14.33 -20.62
CA GLY A 218 -3.28 14.98 -21.73
C GLY A 218 -2.02 15.72 -21.26
N GLY A 219 -1.44 15.32 -20.13
CA GLY A 219 -0.33 16.01 -19.48
C GLY A 219 -0.71 17.21 -18.59
N GLU A 220 -1.98 17.61 -18.58
CA GLU A 220 -2.47 18.77 -17.82
C GLU A 220 -3.12 18.36 -16.48
N LEU A 221 -2.88 19.15 -15.43
CA LEU A 221 -3.53 18.96 -14.13
C LEU A 221 -4.98 19.44 -14.22
N VAL A 222 -5.93 18.52 -14.28
CA VAL A 222 -7.36 18.82 -14.46
C VAL A 222 -8.12 18.96 -13.14
N GLY A 223 -7.59 18.41 -12.05
CA GLY A 223 -8.23 18.51 -10.74
C GLY A 223 -7.33 18.02 -9.60
N ALA A 224 -7.69 18.41 -8.39
CA ALA A 224 -7.11 17.87 -7.16
C ALA A 224 -8.18 17.77 -6.08
N SER A 225 -8.15 16.70 -5.29
CA SER A 225 -9.05 16.47 -4.15
C SER A 225 -8.27 16.11 -2.90
N GLN A 226 -8.84 16.38 -1.73
CA GLN A 226 -8.33 15.88 -0.46
C GLN A 226 -8.29 14.35 -0.45
N ARG A 227 -7.19 13.77 0.06
CA ARG A 227 -6.97 12.32 0.03
C ARG A 227 -7.74 11.56 1.11
N ASP A 228 -7.89 12.15 2.29
CA ASP A 228 -8.72 11.64 3.37
C ASP A 228 -10.15 12.16 3.18
N VAL A 229 -11.10 11.32 2.78
CA VAL A 229 -12.49 11.76 2.56
C VAL A 229 -13.39 11.62 3.80
N THR A 230 -12.83 11.14 4.91
CA THR A 230 -13.59 10.83 6.13
C THR A 230 -13.66 12.00 7.10
N HIS A 231 -12.82 13.02 6.91
CA HIS A 231 -12.76 14.20 7.77
C HIS A 231 -12.89 15.50 6.97
N CYS A 232 -13.62 16.46 7.55
CA CYS A 232 -13.67 17.83 7.05
C CYS A 232 -12.64 18.69 7.80
N TYR A 233 -11.61 19.16 7.10
CA TYR A 233 -10.62 20.07 7.68
C TYR A 233 -10.93 21.51 7.29
N SER A 234 -11.33 22.34 8.27
CA SER A 234 -11.76 23.73 8.03
C SER A 234 -10.69 24.59 7.34
N PHE A 235 -9.41 24.44 7.73
CA PHE A 235 -8.30 25.21 7.17
C PHE A 235 -8.15 25.05 5.65
N LEU A 236 -8.60 23.93 5.07
CA LEU A 236 -8.53 23.71 3.62
C LEU A 236 -9.43 24.68 2.84
N ARG A 237 -10.51 25.16 3.45
CA ARG A 237 -11.37 26.17 2.86
C ARG A 237 -10.65 27.52 2.79
N ASP A 238 -9.97 27.86 3.88
CA ASP A 238 -9.29 29.14 4.04
C ASP A 238 -8.02 29.20 3.18
N GLU A 239 -7.26 28.10 3.10
CA GLU A 239 -6.01 27.97 2.31
C GLU A 239 -6.24 27.49 0.86
N ARG A 240 -7.49 27.41 0.38
CA ARG A 240 -7.83 26.76 -0.91
C ARG A 240 -7.02 27.33 -2.08
N ARG A 241 -6.84 28.65 -2.13
CA ARG A 241 -6.18 29.32 -3.26
C ARG A 241 -4.68 29.03 -3.26
N GLU A 242 -4.06 29.09 -2.09
CA GLU A 242 -2.64 28.83 -1.86
C GLU A 242 -2.29 27.36 -2.16
N LEU A 243 -3.12 26.42 -1.68
CA LEU A 243 -2.97 24.98 -1.96
C LEU A 243 -3.07 24.68 -3.46
N ALA A 244 -4.08 25.24 -4.13
CA ALA A 244 -4.25 25.07 -5.57
C ALA A 244 -3.06 25.63 -6.35
N ALA A 245 -2.59 26.83 -6.00
CA ALA A 245 -1.42 27.44 -6.64
C ALA A 245 -0.15 26.61 -6.41
N ALA A 246 0.06 26.07 -5.20
CA ALA A 246 1.20 25.22 -4.88
C ALA A 246 1.20 23.92 -5.70
N LEU A 247 0.06 23.25 -5.82
CA LEU A 247 -0.08 22.03 -6.62
C LEU A 247 0.10 22.28 -8.12
N GLN A 248 -0.46 23.37 -8.65
CA GLN A 248 -0.26 23.78 -10.05
C GLN A 248 1.21 24.07 -10.36
N ALA A 249 1.87 24.86 -9.51
CA ALA A 249 3.29 25.18 -9.66
C ALA A 249 4.16 23.92 -9.54
N PHE A 250 3.83 23.01 -8.62
CA PHE A 250 4.52 21.74 -8.47
C PHE A 250 4.37 20.86 -9.71
N HIS A 251 3.15 20.74 -10.26
CA HIS A 251 2.87 19.97 -11.48
C HIS A 251 3.73 20.46 -12.64
N ALA A 252 3.62 21.75 -12.97
CA ALA A 252 4.31 22.38 -14.09
C ALA A 252 5.83 22.24 -13.98
N ARG A 253 6.38 22.39 -12.77
CA ARG A 253 7.84 22.39 -12.56
C ARG A 253 8.45 20.99 -12.45
N HIS A 254 7.74 20.04 -11.86
CA HIS A 254 8.33 18.79 -11.39
C HIS A 254 7.71 17.52 -11.99
N ILE A 255 6.48 17.57 -12.50
CA ILE A 255 5.72 16.38 -12.90
C ILE A 255 5.46 16.37 -14.41
N GLN A 256 4.97 17.49 -14.97
CA GLN A 256 4.58 17.61 -16.37
C GLN A 256 5.72 17.22 -17.32
N GLY A 257 5.42 16.36 -18.29
CA GLY A 257 6.38 15.86 -19.28
C GLY A 257 7.43 14.88 -18.73
N ARG A 258 7.37 14.48 -17.45
CA ARG A 258 8.34 13.55 -16.85
C ARG A 258 7.80 12.16 -16.58
N PHE A 259 6.49 12.00 -16.37
CA PHE A 259 5.86 10.68 -16.26
C PHE A 259 5.60 10.13 -17.69
N PRO A 260 5.77 8.82 -17.97
CA PRO A 260 5.76 8.31 -19.34
C PRO A 260 4.38 8.29 -20.00
N HIS A 261 3.31 8.50 -19.22
CA HIS A 261 1.93 8.52 -19.71
C HIS A 261 1.33 9.94 -19.67
N PRO A 262 0.41 10.27 -20.58
CA PRO A 262 -0.32 11.54 -20.56
C PRO A 262 -1.52 11.53 -19.60
N HIS A 263 -1.95 10.36 -19.11
CA HIS A 263 -3.10 10.18 -18.23
C HIS A 263 -2.67 9.39 -17.00
N TYR A 264 -2.79 9.98 -15.81
CA TYR A 264 -2.42 9.35 -14.54
C TYR A 264 -2.98 10.15 -13.38
N THR A 265 -2.88 9.58 -12.19
CA THR A 265 -3.01 10.35 -10.94
C THR A 265 -1.69 10.32 -10.19
N TYR A 266 -1.47 11.35 -9.37
CA TYR A 266 -0.41 11.32 -8.38
C TYR A 266 -0.91 11.87 -7.05
N ASP A 267 -0.43 11.29 -5.96
CA ASP A 267 -0.72 11.77 -4.62
C ASP A 267 0.41 12.71 -4.19
N ALA A 268 0.07 13.82 -3.55
CA ALA A 268 1.02 14.84 -3.10
C ALA A 268 0.66 15.36 -1.70
N TYR A 269 1.68 15.69 -0.92
CA TYR A 269 1.56 16.36 0.37
C TYR A 269 1.94 17.83 0.25
N VAL A 270 1.10 18.74 0.75
CA VAL A 270 1.40 20.18 0.78
C VAL A 270 1.62 20.63 2.22
N ALA A 271 2.88 20.86 2.58
CA ALA A 271 3.23 21.34 3.92
C ALA A 271 2.63 22.73 4.20
N ALA A 272 2.49 23.09 5.48
CA ALA A 272 2.04 24.43 5.89
C ALA A 272 2.91 25.58 5.35
N SER A 273 4.18 25.29 5.00
CA SER A 273 5.08 26.25 4.33
C SER A 273 4.81 26.43 2.84
N GLY A 274 3.86 25.69 2.25
CA GLY A 274 3.60 25.62 0.81
C GLY A 274 4.52 24.66 0.05
N ALA A 275 5.48 24.02 0.72
CA ALA A 275 6.35 23.03 0.10
C ALA A 275 5.57 21.75 -0.26
N VAL A 276 5.67 21.31 -1.51
CA VAL A 276 4.97 20.12 -2.02
C VAL A 276 5.92 18.94 -2.13
N ARG A 277 5.44 17.75 -1.72
CA ARG A 277 6.15 16.47 -1.85
C ARG A 277 5.29 15.46 -2.59
N LEU A 278 5.86 14.79 -3.59
CA LEU A 278 5.23 13.65 -4.26
C LEU A 278 5.15 12.47 -3.29
N LEU A 279 3.98 11.85 -3.19
CA LEU A 279 3.72 10.65 -2.39
C LEU A 279 3.66 9.39 -3.24
N ASP A 280 2.97 9.44 -4.38
CA ASP A 280 2.70 8.26 -5.18
C ASP A 280 2.23 8.57 -6.62
N PHE A 281 2.31 7.60 -7.51
CA PHE A 281 1.66 7.59 -8.82
C PHE A 281 0.68 6.42 -8.91
N ASN A 282 -0.47 6.63 -9.55
CA ASN A 282 -1.41 5.56 -9.85
C ASN A 282 -2.00 5.73 -11.26
N PRO A 283 -2.43 4.64 -11.92
CA PRO A 283 -3.16 4.74 -13.19
C PRO A 283 -4.40 5.63 -13.04
N LEU A 284 -4.82 6.30 -14.12
CA LEU A 284 -5.97 7.20 -14.06
C LEU A 284 -7.28 6.45 -13.81
N ARG A 285 -7.40 5.18 -14.19
CA ARG A 285 -8.62 4.37 -14.03
C ARG A 285 -8.27 3.00 -13.42
N GLY A 286 -9.24 2.09 -13.36
CA GLY A 286 -9.06 0.76 -12.77
C GLY A 286 -9.35 0.80 -11.27
N THR A 287 -8.41 0.32 -10.46
CA THR A 287 -8.55 0.24 -9.00
C THR A 287 -8.31 1.55 -8.26
N THR A 288 -7.83 2.58 -8.96
CA THR A 288 -7.68 3.93 -8.40
C THR A 288 -9.05 4.49 -8.01
N SER A 289 -9.20 5.04 -6.80
CA SER A 289 -10.42 5.76 -6.40
C SER A 289 -10.38 7.23 -6.89
N PRO A 290 -11.49 7.77 -7.45
CA PRO A 290 -11.60 9.18 -7.81
C PRO A 290 -11.88 10.09 -6.60
N LEU A 291 -12.05 9.51 -5.40
CA LEU A 291 -12.26 10.20 -4.12
C LEU A 291 -13.49 11.12 -4.15
N LEU A 292 -13.28 12.44 -4.10
CA LEU A 292 -14.35 13.45 -4.10
C LEU A 292 -14.84 13.81 -5.50
N PHE A 293 -14.33 13.14 -6.54
CA PHE A 293 -14.82 13.27 -7.90
C PHE A 293 -15.53 12.00 -8.38
N SER A 294 -16.32 12.14 -9.44
CA SER A 294 -16.73 11.07 -10.34
C SER A 294 -15.74 10.94 -11.51
N TRP A 295 -15.67 9.77 -12.13
CA TRP A 295 -14.83 9.60 -13.32
C TRP A 295 -15.33 10.33 -14.58
N HIS A 296 -16.60 10.74 -14.56
CA HIS A 296 -17.25 11.46 -15.66
C HIS A 296 -16.91 12.94 -15.65
N GLU A 297 -16.72 13.56 -14.47
CA GLU A 297 -16.42 14.99 -14.37
C GLU A 297 -14.93 15.33 -14.51
N LEU A 298 -14.05 14.35 -14.22
CA LEU A 298 -12.62 14.39 -14.56
C LEU A 298 -12.45 14.15 -16.05
#